data_AF-A0A850ABA6-F1
#
_entry.id   AF-A0A850ABA6-F1
#
_cell.length_a   1.000
_cell.length_b   1.000
_cell.length_c   1.000
_cell.angle_alpha   90.00
_cell.angle_beta   90.00
_cell.angle_gamma   90.00
#
_symmetry.space_group_name_H-M   'P 1'
#
loop_
_entity.id
_entity.type
_entity.pdbx_description
1 polymer ?
#
loop_
_entity_poly.entity_id
_entity_poly.type
_entity_poly.pdbx_seq_one_letter_code
_entity_poly.pdbx_strand_id
1 'polypeptide(L)'
;MQLLETYKNERPDPFCPGCGHTFILNHLDAALQKLQLDPKKTVLVSDIGCVGLSDQYFITNAFHGLHGRSVAYATGIKLANPDLHVIVLMGDGGTGIGGTHIINAARRNIGVTVLVFNNFNFGMTGGEHSVTTPAGYRTASTLAGNLESHLDICGSVAVNGAGYVYRGTSFDRDLPDRIAEAIQFPGFALLDIWELCTAYFVVNNDFGRKEMLGMVDTLGLPTGLIQRREVRELAQALHEQGQRLRGQPTLPVRGVDAQFPNALDRKFHLVIAGSAGAKVRSAAKAAGYAGVLAGLWATQSDDYPTTVKSGHSISEIIFSPEEIRYTGIAKPDALVLLSEDGLKKVGGHLRAMTPEDVLITTPEFEHVATAARKVILRPRDASVRITRTNRSLIVTAAALRLLNLFPVAALEESVRQTMARFAAENLPVIAASAALLES
;
A
#
# COMPACT_ATOMS: atom_id res chain seq x y z
N MET A 1 -29.33 -17.27 20.67
CA MET A 1 -29.11 -16.45 19.46
C MET A 1 -30.20 -16.86 18.48
N GLN A 2 -30.96 -15.91 17.93
CA GLN A 2 -32.01 -16.24 16.95
C GLN A 2 -31.33 -16.72 15.66
N LEU A 3 -31.80 -17.85 15.13
CA LEU A 3 -31.31 -18.35 13.85
C LEU A 3 -31.76 -17.39 12.74
N LEU A 4 -30.88 -17.10 11.80
CA LEU A 4 -31.20 -16.29 10.64
C LEU A 4 -31.79 -17.18 9.55
N GLU A 5 -32.97 -16.82 9.06
CA GLU A 5 -33.64 -17.47 7.92
C GLU A 5 -33.09 -16.99 6.57
N THR A 6 -32.37 -15.86 6.56
CA THR A 6 -31.63 -15.36 5.39
C THR A 6 -30.55 -14.39 5.84
N TYR A 7 -29.47 -14.34 5.09
CA TYR A 7 -28.40 -13.34 5.15
C TYR A 7 -28.59 -12.28 4.05
N LYS A 8 -29.59 -12.40 3.17
CA LYS A 8 -29.93 -11.34 2.22
C LYS A 8 -30.81 -10.28 2.89
N ASN A 9 -30.73 -9.05 2.41
CA ASN A 9 -31.68 -7.99 2.77
C ASN A 9 -32.87 -7.95 1.80
N GLU A 10 -33.82 -7.07 2.07
CA GLU A 10 -35.09 -6.97 1.31
C GLU A 10 -34.93 -6.38 -0.10
N ARG A 11 -33.73 -5.93 -0.49
CA ARG A 11 -33.52 -5.31 -1.81
C ARG A 11 -33.47 -6.40 -2.89
N PRO A 12 -34.15 -6.20 -4.03
CA PRO A 12 -34.06 -7.14 -5.14
C PRO A 12 -32.68 -7.09 -5.80
N ASP A 13 -32.21 -8.25 -6.27
CA ASP A 13 -30.97 -8.34 -7.05
C ASP A 13 -31.08 -7.50 -8.34
N PRO A 14 -30.02 -6.78 -8.75
CA PRO A 14 -30.07 -5.82 -9.86
C PRO A 14 -29.75 -6.48 -11.22
N PHE A 15 -29.62 -7.80 -11.26
CA PHE A 15 -29.06 -8.52 -12.40
C PHE A 15 -30.10 -8.78 -13.50
N CYS A 16 -29.61 -9.03 -14.71
CA CYS A 16 -30.44 -9.35 -15.87
C CYS A 16 -31.31 -10.59 -15.60
N PRO A 17 -32.51 -10.68 -16.20
CA PRO A 17 -33.33 -11.89 -16.11
C PRO A 17 -32.56 -13.14 -16.53
N GLY A 18 -32.59 -14.17 -15.67
CA GLY A 18 -31.88 -15.43 -15.88
C GLY A 18 -30.35 -15.36 -15.66
N CYS A 19 -29.81 -14.24 -15.19
CA CYS A 19 -28.39 -14.11 -14.89
C CYS A 19 -27.95 -15.12 -13.82
N GLY A 20 -26.81 -15.74 -14.07
CA GLY A 20 -26.16 -16.68 -13.17
C GLY A 20 -25.91 -16.15 -11.75
N HIS A 21 -25.67 -14.84 -11.62
CA HIS A 21 -25.23 -14.24 -10.36
C HIS A 21 -26.25 -14.45 -9.26
N THR A 22 -27.53 -14.25 -9.56
CA THR A 22 -28.64 -14.48 -8.62
C THR A 22 -28.65 -15.92 -8.09
N PHE A 23 -28.35 -16.92 -8.93
CA PHE A 23 -28.28 -18.30 -8.48
C PHE A 23 -27.12 -18.50 -7.50
N ILE A 24 -25.92 -18.00 -7.81
CA ILE A 24 -24.75 -18.12 -6.93
C ILE A 24 -24.99 -17.38 -5.60
N LEU A 25 -25.60 -16.19 -5.62
CA LEU A 25 -25.92 -15.45 -4.40
C LEU A 25 -26.95 -16.17 -3.54
N ASN A 26 -27.93 -16.85 -4.13
CA ASN A 26 -28.89 -17.68 -3.38
C ASN A 26 -28.20 -18.91 -2.76
N HIS A 27 -27.23 -19.51 -3.45
CA HIS A 27 -26.42 -20.60 -2.89
C HIS A 27 -25.52 -20.13 -1.75
N LEU A 28 -24.93 -18.93 -1.86
CA LEU A 28 -24.17 -18.31 -0.78
C LEU A 28 -25.07 -18.01 0.43
N ASP A 29 -26.26 -17.46 0.21
CA ASP A 29 -27.24 -17.24 1.27
C ASP A 29 -27.58 -18.54 2.00
N ALA A 30 -27.91 -19.61 1.26
CA ALA A 30 -28.19 -20.92 1.82
C ALA A 30 -26.99 -21.50 2.59
N ALA A 31 -25.77 -21.31 2.10
CA ALA A 31 -24.55 -21.73 2.80
C ALA A 31 -24.37 -20.98 4.13
N LEU A 32 -24.59 -19.65 4.15
CA LEU A 32 -24.51 -18.85 5.37
C LEU A 32 -25.62 -19.22 6.38
N GLN A 33 -26.85 -19.45 5.90
CA GLN A 33 -27.94 -19.98 6.72
C GLN A 33 -27.59 -21.35 7.32
N LYS A 34 -26.93 -22.23 6.56
CA LYS A 34 -26.50 -23.53 7.10
C LYS A 34 -25.46 -23.37 8.21
N LEU A 35 -24.53 -22.42 8.05
CA LEU A 35 -23.45 -22.19 9.00
C LEU A 35 -23.84 -21.34 10.21
N GLN A 36 -24.90 -20.54 10.12
CA GLN A 36 -25.37 -19.62 11.16
C GLN A 36 -24.24 -18.73 11.71
N LEU A 37 -23.36 -18.25 10.80
CA LEU A 37 -22.26 -17.35 11.15
C LEU A 37 -22.76 -16.01 11.69
N ASP A 38 -22.07 -15.43 12.67
CA ASP A 38 -22.37 -14.07 13.11
C ASP A 38 -22.17 -13.10 11.91
N PRO A 39 -23.22 -12.37 11.45
CA PRO A 39 -23.06 -11.43 10.35
C PRO A 39 -22.03 -10.33 10.65
N LYS A 40 -21.83 -9.98 11.92
CA LYS A 40 -20.81 -9.00 12.35
C LYS A 40 -19.38 -9.52 12.23
N LYS A 41 -19.19 -10.83 12.16
CA LYS A 41 -17.89 -11.49 11.93
C LYS A 41 -17.71 -11.97 10.49
N THR A 42 -18.71 -11.80 9.65
CA THR A 42 -18.67 -12.17 8.23
C THR A 42 -18.40 -10.92 7.40
N VAL A 43 -17.42 -11.01 6.51
CA VAL A 43 -16.99 -9.90 5.65
C VAL A 43 -17.00 -10.36 4.21
N LEU A 44 -17.86 -9.75 3.40
CA LEU A 44 -17.85 -9.91 1.95
C LEU A 44 -16.90 -8.87 1.35
N VAL A 45 -15.97 -9.32 0.51
CA VAL A 45 -15.02 -8.45 -0.18
C VAL A 45 -15.26 -8.59 -1.67
N SER A 46 -15.90 -7.59 -2.27
CA SER A 46 -16.34 -7.64 -3.66
C SER A 46 -15.31 -6.99 -4.59
N ASP A 47 -15.17 -7.56 -5.78
CA ASP A 47 -14.36 -7.01 -6.87
C ASP A 47 -15.18 -6.05 -7.76
N ILE A 48 -14.55 -5.37 -8.72
CA ILE A 48 -15.26 -4.60 -9.76
C ILE A 48 -15.79 -5.55 -10.84
N GLY A 49 -17.05 -5.37 -11.22
CA GLY A 49 -17.80 -6.16 -12.21
C GLY A 49 -19.26 -6.31 -11.79
N CYS A 50 -20.07 -7.08 -12.53
CA CYS A 50 -21.45 -7.37 -12.12
C CYS A 50 -21.47 -7.95 -10.69
N VAL A 51 -20.57 -8.88 -10.40
CA VAL A 51 -20.34 -9.46 -9.06
C VAL A 51 -20.10 -8.41 -7.98
N GLY A 52 -19.54 -7.25 -8.35
CA GLY A 52 -19.23 -6.15 -7.46
C GLY A 52 -20.44 -5.49 -6.83
N LEU A 53 -21.61 -5.68 -7.44
CA LEU A 53 -22.87 -5.18 -6.89
C LEU A 53 -23.37 -6.06 -5.74
N SER A 54 -22.85 -7.27 -5.55
CA SER A 54 -23.48 -8.33 -4.75
C SER A 54 -23.46 -8.10 -3.24
N ASP A 55 -22.41 -7.47 -2.71
CA ASP A 55 -22.17 -7.41 -1.26
C ASP A 55 -23.23 -6.59 -0.50
N GLN A 56 -23.74 -5.52 -1.11
CA GLN A 56 -24.77 -4.66 -0.55
C GLN A 56 -26.13 -5.35 -0.36
N TYR A 57 -26.31 -6.57 -0.89
CA TYR A 57 -27.52 -7.37 -0.75
C TYR A 57 -27.47 -8.33 0.44
N PHE A 58 -26.38 -8.33 1.20
CA PHE A 58 -26.22 -9.16 2.40
C PHE A 58 -26.20 -8.30 3.68
N ILE A 59 -26.72 -8.86 4.78
CA ILE A 59 -26.71 -8.23 6.11
C ILE A 59 -25.40 -8.46 6.87
N THR A 60 -24.27 -8.48 6.16
CA THR A 60 -22.91 -8.70 6.69
C THR A 60 -22.07 -7.43 6.58
N ASN A 61 -20.82 -7.45 7.03
CA ASN A 61 -19.88 -6.40 6.65
C ASN A 61 -19.49 -6.55 5.17
N ALA A 62 -19.17 -5.44 4.52
CA ALA A 62 -18.78 -5.41 3.12
C ALA A 62 -17.59 -4.47 2.89
N PHE A 63 -16.71 -4.83 1.95
CA PHE A 63 -15.67 -3.97 1.41
C PHE A 63 -15.63 -4.09 -0.11
N HIS A 64 -16.04 -3.03 -0.80
CA HIS A 64 -15.97 -2.95 -2.25
C HIS A 64 -14.69 -2.23 -2.67
N GLY A 65 -13.78 -2.95 -3.34
CA GLY A 65 -12.44 -2.48 -3.67
C GLY A 65 -12.23 -2.10 -5.14
N LEU A 66 -10.96 -1.99 -5.53
CA LEU A 66 -10.55 -1.82 -6.92
C LEU A 66 -10.51 -3.15 -7.69
N HIS A 67 -10.59 -3.05 -9.02
CA HIS A 67 -10.62 -4.19 -9.93
C HIS A 67 -9.40 -5.11 -9.77
N GLY A 68 -9.63 -6.41 -9.55
CA GLY A 68 -8.65 -7.45 -9.29
C GLY A 68 -7.86 -7.27 -7.99
N ARG A 69 -8.36 -6.49 -7.02
CA ARG A 69 -7.68 -6.26 -5.72
C ARG A 69 -8.44 -6.85 -4.54
N SER A 70 -9.64 -7.39 -4.73
CA SER A 70 -10.47 -7.98 -3.68
C SER A 70 -9.71 -8.99 -2.80
N VAL A 71 -8.96 -9.93 -3.41
CA VAL A 71 -8.14 -10.91 -2.66
C VAL A 71 -7.00 -10.26 -1.85
N ALA A 72 -6.43 -9.15 -2.34
CA ALA A 72 -5.40 -8.42 -1.61
C ALA A 72 -5.99 -7.73 -0.36
N TYR A 73 -7.17 -7.11 -0.48
CA TYR A 73 -7.88 -6.53 0.66
C TYR A 73 -8.34 -7.60 1.65
N ALA A 74 -8.93 -8.70 1.17
CA ALA A 74 -9.35 -9.82 1.98
C ALA A 74 -8.18 -10.43 2.78
N THR A 75 -7.02 -10.56 2.15
CA THR A 75 -5.78 -10.97 2.83
C THR A 75 -5.42 -10.03 3.98
N GLY A 76 -5.46 -8.72 3.76
CA GLY A 76 -5.19 -7.72 4.80
C GLY A 76 -6.19 -7.79 5.94
N ILE A 77 -7.48 -7.92 5.64
CA ILE A 77 -8.57 -8.05 6.62
C ILE A 77 -8.35 -9.30 7.49
N LYS A 78 -8.09 -10.46 6.88
CA LYS A 78 -7.87 -11.72 7.60
C LYS A 78 -6.61 -11.68 8.47
N LEU A 79 -5.52 -11.06 7.99
CA LEU A 79 -4.29 -10.91 8.77
C LEU A 79 -4.45 -9.93 9.93
N ALA A 80 -5.25 -8.87 9.76
CA ALA A 80 -5.53 -7.91 10.82
C ALA A 80 -6.42 -8.51 11.91
N ASN A 81 -7.40 -9.35 11.53
CA ASN A 81 -8.27 -10.05 12.47
C ASN A 81 -8.55 -11.50 12.00
N PRO A 82 -7.82 -12.49 12.54
CA PRO A 82 -7.95 -13.89 12.13
C PRO A 82 -9.30 -14.52 12.52
N ASP A 83 -10.09 -13.91 13.40
CA ASP A 83 -11.40 -14.44 13.82
C ASP A 83 -12.53 -14.17 12.82
N LEU A 84 -12.27 -13.38 11.76
CA LEU A 84 -13.27 -13.04 10.75
C LEU A 84 -13.42 -14.15 9.69
N HIS A 85 -14.65 -14.35 9.22
CA HIS A 85 -14.96 -15.12 8.02
C HIS A 85 -14.90 -14.18 6.82
N VAL A 86 -13.84 -14.29 6.02
CA VAL A 86 -13.59 -13.39 4.90
C VAL A 86 -13.87 -14.11 3.59
N ILE A 87 -14.89 -13.64 2.87
CA ILE A 87 -15.38 -14.26 1.64
C ILE A 87 -15.25 -13.24 0.51
N VAL A 88 -14.52 -13.61 -0.54
CA VAL A 88 -14.30 -12.79 -1.72
C VAL A 88 -15.32 -13.17 -2.79
N LEU A 89 -15.99 -12.16 -3.35
CA LEU A 89 -16.86 -12.30 -4.52
C LEU A 89 -16.16 -11.66 -5.72
N MET A 90 -15.80 -12.48 -6.71
CA MET A 90 -14.91 -12.06 -7.80
C MET A 90 -15.38 -12.62 -9.13
N GLY A 91 -15.27 -11.84 -10.20
CA GLY A 91 -15.59 -12.30 -11.55
C GLY A 91 -14.37 -12.96 -12.16
N ASP A 92 -14.56 -13.80 -13.15
CA ASP A 92 -13.48 -14.35 -13.98
C ASP A 92 -12.57 -13.26 -14.57
N GLY A 93 -13.12 -12.12 -14.99
CA GLY A 93 -12.29 -10.99 -15.43
C GLY A 93 -11.41 -10.37 -14.35
N GLY A 94 -11.94 -10.31 -13.12
CA GLY A 94 -11.17 -9.96 -11.94
C GLY A 94 -9.99 -10.93 -11.76
N THR A 95 -10.17 -12.22 -12.04
CA THR A 95 -9.10 -13.22 -11.90
C THR A 95 -7.97 -13.06 -12.90
N GLY A 96 -8.23 -12.40 -14.05
CA GLY A 96 -7.19 -11.99 -14.99
C GLY A 96 -6.25 -10.95 -14.37
N ILE A 97 -6.75 -9.73 -14.13
CA ILE A 97 -5.94 -8.63 -13.56
C ILE A 97 -5.50 -8.90 -12.10
N GLY A 98 -6.26 -9.71 -11.37
CA GLY A 98 -6.00 -10.10 -9.99
C GLY A 98 -5.21 -11.40 -9.83
N GLY A 99 -4.82 -12.07 -10.93
CA GLY A 99 -4.23 -13.42 -10.90
C GLY A 99 -3.05 -13.56 -9.95
N THR A 100 -2.12 -12.59 -9.96
CA THR A 100 -0.96 -12.59 -9.06
C THR A 100 -1.35 -12.49 -7.58
N HIS A 101 -2.44 -11.80 -7.25
CA HIS A 101 -2.93 -11.73 -5.86
C HIS A 101 -3.53 -13.06 -5.43
N ILE A 102 -4.30 -13.71 -6.32
CA ILE A 102 -4.91 -15.03 -6.08
C ILE A 102 -3.81 -16.08 -5.81
N ILE A 103 -2.83 -16.23 -6.71
CA ILE A 103 -1.79 -17.24 -6.55
C ILE A 103 -0.92 -16.99 -5.31
N ASN A 104 -0.70 -15.74 -4.92
CA ASN A 104 0.04 -15.42 -3.70
C ASN A 104 -0.77 -15.71 -2.43
N ALA A 105 -2.09 -15.47 -2.43
CA ALA A 105 -2.97 -15.85 -1.33
C ALA A 105 -3.05 -17.37 -1.17
N ALA A 106 -3.14 -18.11 -2.29
CA ALA A 106 -3.06 -19.56 -2.35
C ALA A 106 -1.73 -20.09 -1.78
N ARG A 107 -0.59 -19.58 -2.27
CA ARG A 107 0.75 -19.96 -1.78
C ARG A 107 0.95 -19.70 -0.30
N ARG A 108 0.37 -18.61 0.20
CA ARG A 108 0.42 -18.25 1.61
C ARG A 108 -0.62 -19.01 2.43
N ASN A 109 -1.56 -19.74 1.82
CA ASN A 109 -2.65 -20.44 2.50
C ASN A 109 -3.34 -19.58 3.56
N ILE A 110 -3.72 -18.35 3.18
CA ILE A 110 -4.41 -17.40 4.06
C ILE A 110 -5.89 -17.78 4.11
N GLY A 111 -6.50 -17.81 5.29
CA GLY A 111 -7.91 -18.20 5.53
C GLY A 111 -8.94 -17.27 4.89
N VAL A 112 -9.02 -17.31 3.56
CA VAL A 112 -9.92 -16.53 2.70
C VAL A 112 -10.58 -17.51 1.74
N THR A 113 -11.90 -17.38 1.61
CA THR A 113 -12.70 -18.13 0.63
C THR A 113 -12.97 -17.25 -0.58
N VAL A 114 -12.61 -17.70 -1.78
CA VAL A 114 -12.84 -16.97 -3.03
C VAL A 114 -13.91 -17.69 -3.84
N LEU A 115 -15.03 -17.01 -4.11
CA LEU A 115 -16.06 -17.45 -5.03
C LEU A 115 -15.88 -16.71 -6.35
N VAL A 116 -15.49 -17.45 -7.39
CA VAL A 116 -15.36 -16.91 -8.74
C VAL A 116 -16.67 -17.13 -9.50
N PHE A 117 -17.28 -16.03 -9.93
CA PHE A 117 -18.47 -15.98 -10.77
C PHE A 117 -17.99 -15.97 -12.22
N ASN A 118 -17.86 -17.15 -12.82
CA ASN A 118 -17.23 -17.34 -14.11
C ASN A 118 -18.28 -17.46 -15.22
N ASN A 119 -18.52 -16.34 -15.91
CA ASN A 119 -19.45 -16.29 -17.04
C ASN A 119 -18.75 -16.10 -18.40
N PHE A 120 -17.42 -16.26 -18.41
CA PHE A 120 -16.56 -16.26 -19.58
C PHE A 120 -16.48 -14.94 -20.35
N ASN A 121 -16.93 -13.82 -19.78
CA ASN A 121 -16.84 -12.50 -20.40
C ASN A 121 -16.91 -11.33 -19.39
N PHE A 122 -16.60 -10.11 -19.84
CA PHE A 122 -16.74 -8.93 -18.99
C PHE A 122 -18.15 -8.35 -19.12
N GLY A 123 -19.11 -8.94 -18.39
CA GLY A 123 -20.52 -8.55 -18.49
C GLY A 123 -20.79 -7.06 -18.25
N MET A 124 -20.19 -6.46 -17.22
CA MET A 124 -20.47 -5.06 -16.84
C MET A 124 -20.00 -4.03 -17.89
N THR A 125 -18.98 -4.34 -18.68
CA THR A 125 -18.37 -3.39 -19.62
C THR A 125 -18.88 -3.52 -21.05
N GLY A 126 -19.74 -4.50 -21.33
CA GLY A 126 -20.31 -4.70 -22.67
C GLY A 126 -20.05 -6.10 -23.26
N GLY A 127 -19.47 -7.01 -22.47
CA GLY A 127 -19.31 -8.41 -22.84
C GLY A 127 -18.03 -8.68 -23.62
N GLU A 128 -16.94 -8.00 -23.27
CA GLU A 128 -15.60 -8.23 -23.80
C GLU A 128 -15.00 -9.58 -23.34
N HIS A 129 -13.92 -9.97 -24.01
CA HIS A 129 -13.13 -11.15 -23.69
C HIS A 129 -12.63 -11.16 -22.24
N SER A 130 -12.75 -12.32 -21.60
CA SER A 130 -12.16 -12.64 -20.30
C SER A 130 -11.05 -13.68 -20.44
N VAL A 131 -10.16 -13.79 -19.45
CA VAL A 131 -9.09 -14.80 -19.43
C VAL A 131 -9.63 -16.25 -19.41
N THR A 132 -10.90 -16.44 -19.06
CA THR A 132 -11.59 -17.73 -19.12
C THR A 132 -12.45 -17.89 -20.37
N THR A 133 -12.51 -16.93 -21.29
CA THR A 133 -13.19 -17.13 -22.58
C THR A 133 -12.52 -18.27 -23.34
N PRO A 134 -13.20 -19.38 -23.68
CA PRO A 134 -12.54 -20.48 -24.37
C PRO A 134 -12.25 -20.17 -25.83
N ALA A 135 -11.25 -20.84 -26.40
CA ALA A 135 -10.91 -20.71 -27.82
C ALA A 135 -12.13 -20.99 -28.72
N GLY A 136 -12.30 -20.17 -29.76
CA GLY A 136 -13.43 -20.24 -30.70
C GLY A 136 -14.69 -19.48 -30.26
N TYR A 137 -14.84 -19.13 -28.97
CA TYR A 137 -16.03 -18.41 -28.48
C TYR A 137 -15.96 -16.92 -28.78
N ARG A 138 -17.11 -16.34 -29.13
CA ARG A 138 -17.25 -14.95 -29.58
C ARG A 138 -17.64 -14.05 -28.41
N THR A 139 -16.98 -12.90 -28.35
CA THR A 139 -17.29 -11.80 -27.40
C THR A 139 -17.32 -10.47 -28.15
N ALA A 140 -17.64 -9.37 -27.47
CA ALA A 140 -17.64 -8.05 -28.09
C ALA A 140 -16.25 -7.64 -28.65
N SER A 141 -15.17 -8.15 -28.07
CA SER A 141 -13.79 -7.88 -28.50
C SER A 141 -13.16 -9.02 -29.32
N THR A 142 -13.80 -10.19 -29.38
CA THR A 142 -13.36 -11.36 -30.19
C THR A 142 -14.46 -11.79 -31.16
N LEU A 143 -14.85 -10.90 -32.08
CA LEU A 143 -15.95 -11.14 -33.02
C LEU A 143 -15.74 -12.33 -33.97
N ALA A 144 -14.50 -12.74 -34.21
CA ALA A 144 -14.15 -13.91 -35.02
C ALA A 144 -13.90 -15.17 -34.18
N GLY A 145 -14.16 -15.12 -32.87
CA GLY A 145 -13.82 -16.16 -31.91
C GLY A 145 -12.51 -15.85 -31.18
N ASN A 146 -12.39 -16.32 -29.93
CA ASN A 146 -11.16 -16.18 -29.15
C ASN A 146 -10.04 -17.07 -29.73
N LEU A 147 -8.82 -16.55 -29.79
CA LEU A 147 -7.63 -17.30 -30.20
C LEU A 147 -6.83 -17.81 -29.01
N GLU A 148 -7.01 -17.22 -27.83
CA GLU A 148 -6.30 -17.61 -26.62
C GLU A 148 -6.89 -18.87 -26.00
N SER A 149 -6.05 -19.58 -25.24
CA SER A 149 -6.50 -20.73 -24.46
C SER A 149 -7.20 -20.28 -23.19
N HIS A 150 -8.18 -21.07 -22.74
CA HIS A 150 -8.87 -20.85 -21.46
C HIS A 150 -7.87 -20.92 -20.29
N LEU A 151 -7.91 -19.94 -19.40
CA LEU A 151 -7.15 -19.99 -18.15
C LEU A 151 -7.82 -20.94 -17.14
N ASP A 152 -7.15 -22.05 -16.84
CA ASP A 152 -7.56 -22.95 -15.75
C ASP A 152 -7.26 -22.30 -14.38
N ILE A 153 -8.25 -21.60 -13.82
CA ILE A 153 -8.16 -20.94 -12.50
C ILE A 153 -7.87 -21.97 -11.40
N CYS A 154 -8.63 -23.07 -11.36
CA CYS A 154 -8.48 -24.11 -10.34
C CYS A 154 -7.10 -24.77 -10.39
N GLY A 155 -6.64 -25.17 -11.57
CA GLY A 155 -5.31 -25.73 -11.78
C GLY A 155 -4.22 -24.74 -11.35
N SER A 156 -4.35 -23.46 -11.73
CA SER A 156 -3.41 -22.40 -11.38
C SER A 156 -3.25 -22.24 -9.87
N VAL A 157 -4.33 -22.25 -9.09
CA VAL A 157 -4.25 -22.11 -7.63
C VAL A 157 -3.88 -23.41 -6.93
N ALA A 158 -4.27 -24.56 -7.48
CA ALA A 158 -3.94 -25.87 -6.94
C ALA A 158 -2.42 -26.09 -6.91
N VAL A 159 -1.73 -25.84 -8.03
CA VAL A 159 -0.27 -25.93 -8.13
C VAL A 159 0.45 -24.88 -7.28
N ASN A 160 -0.17 -23.72 -7.08
CA ASN A 160 0.37 -22.66 -6.23
C ASN A 160 0.10 -22.87 -4.72
N GLY A 161 -0.55 -23.96 -4.32
CA GLY A 161 -0.65 -24.35 -2.91
C GLY A 161 -1.97 -24.04 -2.21
N ALA A 162 -3.04 -23.73 -2.96
CA ALA A 162 -4.38 -23.59 -2.38
C ALA A 162 -4.77 -24.83 -1.55
N GLY A 163 -5.36 -24.63 -0.37
CA GLY A 163 -5.73 -25.74 0.50
C GLY A 163 -7.02 -26.43 0.05
N TYR A 164 -8.01 -25.67 -0.42
CA TYR A 164 -9.29 -26.18 -0.93
C TYR A 164 -9.58 -25.60 -2.32
N VAL A 165 -9.84 -26.45 -3.30
CA VAL A 165 -10.14 -26.05 -4.68
C VAL A 165 -11.31 -26.87 -5.21
N TYR A 166 -12.33 -26.19 -5.71
CA TYR A 166 -13.52 -26.80 -6.29
C TYR A 166 -13.88 -26.11 -7.60
N ARG A 167 -14.38 -26.88 -8.58
CA ARG A 167 -15.01 -26.37 -9.79
C ARG A 167 -16.43 -26.91 -9.89
N GLY A 168 -17.38 -26.06 -10.19
CA GLY A 168 -18.77 -26.46 -10.43
C GLY A 168 -19.52 -25.43 -11.24
N THR A 169 -20.85 -25.54 -11.24
CA THR A 169 -21.74 -24.62 -11.95
C THR A 169 -22.77 -24.03 -11.00
N SER A 170 -23.35 -22.88 -11.37
CA SER A 170 -24.46 -22.28 -10.62
C SER A 170 -25.71 -23.18 -10.56
N PHE A 171 -25.76 -24.26 -11.34
CA PHE A 171 -26.86 -25.23 -11.40
C PHE A 171 -26.68 -26.43 -10.46
N ASP A 172 -25.53 -26.55 -9.80
CA ASP A 172 -25.21 -27.68 -8.96
C ASP A 172 -26.02 -27.60 -7.65
N ARG A 173 -26.69 -28.71 -7.31
CA ARG A 173 -27.59 -28.76 -6.15
C ARG A 173 -26.84 -28.77 -4.82
N ASP A 174 -25.61 -29.25 -4.82
CA ASP A 174 -24.74 -29.33 -3.65
C ASP A 174 -23.86 -28.10 -3.48
N LEU A 175 -23.97 -27.08 -4.36
CA LEU A 175 -23.16 -25.86 -4.28
C LEU A 175 -23.25 -25.14 -2.92
N PRO A 176 -24.41 -25.06 -2.22
CA PRO A 176 -24.47 -24.49 -0.86
C PRO A 176 -23.58 -25.25 0.12
N ASP A 177 -23.51 -26.58 0.01
CA ASP A 177 -22.67 -27.42 0.85
C ASP A 177 -21.19 -27.20 0.55
N ARG A 178 -20.83 -27.07 -0.74
CA ARG A 178 -19.46 -26.80 -1.17
C ARG A 178 -18.98 -25.42 -0.72
N ILE A 179 -19.83 -24.40 -0.81
CA ILE A 179 -19.54 -23.05 -0.28
C ILE A 179 -19.37 -23.10 1.24
N ALA A 180 -20.26 -23.78 1.95
CA ALA A 180 -20.15 -23.92 3.41
C ALA A 180 -18.85 -24.60 3.85
N GLU A 181 -18.47 -25.70 3.18
CA GLU A 181 -17.20 -26.39 3.43
C GLU A 181 -15.99 -25.50 3.16
N ALA A 182 -16.02 -24.70 2.10
CA ALA A 182 -14.94 -23.77 1.76
C ALA A 182 -14.80 -22.61 2.75
N ILE A 183 -15.91 -22.12 3.33
CA ILE A 183 -15.90 -21.08 4.38
C ILE A 183 -15.33 -21.62 5.70
N GLN A 184 -15.59 -22.89 6.01
CA GLN A 184 -15.09 -23.55 7.23
C GLN A 184 -13.65 -24.05 7.09
N PHE A 185 -13.11 -24.11 5.88
CA PHE A 185 -11.76 -24.63 5.64
C PHE A 185 -10.70 -23.69 6.26
N PRO A 186 -9.78 -24.21 7.10
CA PRO A 186 -8.76 -23.40 7.78
C PRO A 186 -7.57 -23.10 6.85
N GLY A 187 -7.82 -22.31 5.79
CA GLY A 187 -6.81 -21.97 4.79
C GLY A 187 -7.42 -21.29 3.56
N PHE A 188 -6.63 -21.17 2.51
CA PHE A 188 -7.11 -20.56 1.26
C PHE A 188 -8.02 -21.55 0.53
N ALA A 189 -9.25 -21.12 0.24
CA ALA A 189 -10.24 -21.87 -0.50
C ALA A 189 -10.68 -21.11 -1.75
N LEU A 190 -10.79 -21.79 -2.89
CA LEU A 190 -11.31 -21.21 -4.12
C LEU A 190 -12.36 -22.13 -4.76
N LEU A 191 -13.47 -21.53 -5.19
CA LEU A 191 -14.52 -22.16 -5.97
C LEU A 191 -14.65 -21.43 -7.31
N ASP A 192 -14.31 -22.10 -8.40
CA ASP A 192 -14.60 -21.65 -9.77
C ASP A 192 -16.02 -22.09 -10.15
N ILE A 193 -16.97 -21.16 -10.13
CA ILE A 193 -18.39 -21.44 -10.31
C ILE A 193 -18.82 -20.89 -11.66
N TRP A 194 -19.07 -21.79 -12.61
CA TRP A 194 -19.46 -21.44 -13.97
C TRP A 194 -20.93 -21.08 -14.04
N GLU A 195 -21.24 -20.00 -14.73
CA GLU A 195 -22.57 -19.40 -14.74
C GLU A 195 -22.91 -18.73 -16.09
N LEU A 196 -24.17 -18.29 -16.25
CA LEU A 196 -24.65 -17.73 -17.51
C LEU A 196 -24.73 -16.20 -17.47
N CYS A 197 -23.99 -15.53 -18.35
CA CYS A 197 -24.23 -14.13 -18.71
C CYS A 197 -25.29 -14.05 -19.81
N THR A 198 -26.56 -13.86 -19.43
CA THR A 198 -27.70 -13.82 -20.36
C THR A 198 -27.71 -12.60 -21.27
N ALA A 199 -27.03 -11.51 -20.88
CA ALA A 199 -26.96 -10.29 -21.67
C ALA A 199 -26.03 -10.40 -22.89
N TYR A 200 -24.95 -11.19 -22.80
CA TYR A 200 -23.89 -11.15 -23.81
C TYR A 200 -23.38 -12.55 -24.19
N PHE A 201 -22.78 -13.32 -23.26
CA PHE A 201 -22.10 -14.57 -23.62
C PHE A 201 -23.07 -15.62 -24.18
N VAL A 202 -24.26 -15.74 -23.55
CA VAL A 202 -25.36 -16.60 -24.02
C VAL A 202 -25.78 -16.22 -25.44
N VAL A 203 -26.05 -14.93 -25.66
CA VAL A 203 -26.56 -14.41 -26.94
C VAL A 203 -25.54 -14.58 -28.07
N ASN A 204 -24.26 -14.34 -27.78
CA ASN A 204 -23.21 -14.36 -28.80
C ASN A 204 -22.80 -15.77 -29.25
N ASN A 205 -23.14 -16.80 -28.46
CA ASN A 205 -22.64 -18.16 -28.65
C ASN A 205 -23.73 -19.25 -28.63
N ASP A 206 -25.02 -18.89 -28.56
CA ASP A 206 -26.14 -19.84 -28.37
C ASP A 206 -25.86 -20.79 -27.19
N PHE A 207 -25.47 -20.21 -26.06
CA PHE A 207 -24.87 -20.95 -24.96
C PHE A 207 -25.83 -21.14 -23.79
N GLY A 208 -26.15 -22.38 -23.45
CA GLY A 208 -26.98 -22.74 -22.30
C GLY A 208 -26.30 -23.73 -21.36
N ARG A 209 -27.09 -24.30 -20.45
CA ARG A 209 -26.60 -25.31 -19.48
C ARG A 209 -25.99 -26.52 -20.17
N LYS A 210 -26.60 -27.00 -21.26
CA LYS A 210 -26.13 -28.19 -21.98
C LYS A 210 -24.75 -27.91 -22.61
N GLU A 211 -24.60 -26.75 -23.23
CA GLU A 211 -23.36 -26.31 -23.88
C GLU A 211 -22.26 -26.07 -22.86
N MET A 212 -22.59 -25.52 -21.68
CA MET A 212 -21.65 -25.37 -20.57
C MET A 212 -21.12 -26.71 -20.08
N LEU A 213 -21.99 -27.72 -19.90
CA LEU A 213 -21.55 -29.05 -19.49
C LEU A 213 -20.68 -29.71 -20.57
N GLY A 214 -21.02 -29.55 -21.85
CA GLY A 214 -20.17 -30.03 -22.95
C GLY A 214 -18.83 -29.29 -23.06
N MET A 215 -18.77 -28.02 -22.65
CA MET A 215 -17.54 -27.23 -22.61
C MET A 215 -16.56 -27.75 -21.56
N VAL A 216 -17.04 -28.19 -20.39
CA VAL A 216 -16.21 -28.85 -19.36
C VAL A 216 -15.45 -30.04 -19.97
N ASP A 217 -16.17 -30.90 -20.67
CA ASP A 217 -15.60 -32.10 -21.31
C ASP A 217 -14.60 -31.73 -22.40
N THR A 218 -14.93 -30.71 -23.22
CA THR A 218 -14.08 -30.24 -24.32
C THR A 218 -12.76 -29.64 -23.81
N LEU A 219 -12.80 -28.93 -22.69
CA LEU A 219 -11.61 -28.32 -22.06
C LEU A 219 -10.79 -29.33 -21.25
N GLY A 220 -11.31 -30.54 -21.01
CA GLY A 220 -10.63 -31.55 -20.18
C GLY A 220 -10.44 -31.13 -18.73
N LEU A 221 -11.34 -30.27 -18.22
CA LEU A 221 -11.23 -29.67 -16.90
C LEU A 221 -12.03 -30.48 -15.86
N PRO A 222 -11.40 -31.00 -14.79
CA PRO A 222 -12.14 -31.75 -13.78
C PRO A 222 -13.13 -30.86 -13.03
N THR A 223 -14.30 -31.40 -12.71
CA THR A 223 -15.35 -30.79 -11.87
C THR A 223 -15.43 -31.48 -10.51
N GLY A 224 -16.13 -30.85 -9.57
CA GLY A 224 -16.20 -31.28 -8.18
C GLY A 224 -15.01 -30.77 -7.36
N LEU A 225 -14.69 -31.52 -6.30
CA LEU A 225 -13.56 -31.22 -5.42
C LEU A 225 -12.24 -31.62 -6.10
N ILE A 226 -11.46 -30.63 -6.52
CA ILE A 226 -10.20 -30.83 -7.24
C ILE A 226 -9.03 -31.02 -6.27
N GLN A 227 -9.00 -30.25 -5.19
CA GLN A 227 -7.92 -30.31 -4.20
C GLN A 227 -8.46 -30.07 -2.79
N ARG A 228 -8.02 -30.91 -1.86
CA ARG A 228 -8.16 -30.70 -0.41
C ARG A 228 -6.85 -31.11 0.26
N ARG A 229 -6.15 -30.16 0.86
CA ARG A 229 -4.85 -30.35 1.51
C ARG A 229 -4.89 -29.77 2.91
N GLU A 230 -4.43 -30.53 3.90
CA GLU A 230 -4.29 -30.03 5.26
C GLU A 230 -2.95 -29.30 5.40
N VAL A 231 -2.98 -28.01 5.10
CA VAL A 231 -1.84 -27.11 5.30
C VAL A 231 -2.23 -26.10 6.37
N ARG A 232 -1.28 -25.82 7.27
CA ARG A 232 -1.48 -24.82 8.32
C ARG A 232 -1.85 -23.46 7.71
N GLU A 233 -2.87 -22.81 8.26
CA GLU A 233 -3.23 -21.45 7.88
C GLU A 233 -2.14 -20.46 8.29
N LEU A 234 -1.67 -19.63 7.36
CA LEU A 234 -0.59 -18.68 7.66
C LEU A 234 -1.04 -17.53 8.57
N ALA A 235 -2.28 -17.04 8.47
CA ALA A 235 -2.71 -15.90 9.30
C ALA A 235 -2.68 -16.27 10.79
N GLN A 236 -3.19 -17.44 11.14
CA GLN A 236 -3.06 -18.00 12.48
C GLN A 236 -1.59 -18.16 12.90
N ALA A 237 -0.74 -18.74 12.05
CA ALA A 237 0.67 -18.94 12.36
C ALA A 237 1.42 -17.61 12.61
N LEU A 238 1.17 -16.58 11.79
CA LEU A 238 1.74 -15.25 11.96
C LEU A 238 1.24 -14.58 13.25
N HIS A 239 -0.04 -14.73 13.58
CA HIS A 239 -0.59 -14.18 14.82
C HIS A 239 0.04 -14.84 16.05
N GLU A 240 0.14 -16.16 16.08
CA GLU A 240 0.83 -16.88 17.16
C GLU A 240 2.30 -16.44 17.30
N GLN A 241 3.03 -16.30 16.19
CA GLN A 241 4.40 -15.82 16.20
C GLN A 241 4.48 -14.38 16.74
N GLY A 242 3.57 -13.50 16.28
CA GLY A 242 3.48 -12.12 16.74
C GLY A 242 3.21 -12.02 18.24
N GLN A 243 2.33 -12.85 18.80
CA GLN A 243 2.07 -12.88 20.24
C GLN A 243 3.30 -13.32 21.04
N ARG A 244 4.08 -14.30 20.55
CA ARG A 244 5.33 -14.74 21.20
C ARG A 244 6.40 -13.65 21.24
N LEU A 245 6.46 -12.82 20.20
CA LEU A 245 7.44 -11.73 20.06
C LEU A 245 6.96 -10.40 20.66
N ARG A 246 5.72 -10.33 21.16
CA ARG A 246 5.15 -9.09 21.66
C ARG A 246 5.95 -8.54 22.85
N GLY A 247 6.37 -7.28 22.75
CA GLY A 247 7.20 -6.63 23.76
C GLY A 247 8.69 -6.94 23.68
N GLN A 248 9.13 -7.82 22.76
CA GLN A 248 10.54 -8.04 22.51
C GLN A 248 11.09 -6.94 21.58
N PRO A 249 12.27 -6.36 21.88
CA PRO A 249 12.92 -5.43 20.97
C PRO A 249 13.29 -6.17 19.67
N THR A 250 12.87 -5.64 18.52
CA THR A 250 13.07 -6.26 17.19
C THR A 250 14.54 -6.29 16.75
N LEU A 251 15.36 -5.39 17.29
CA LEU A 251 16.81 -5.37 17.14
C LEU A 251 17.41 -4.95 18.48
N PRO A 252 18.60 -5.47 18.86
CA PRO A 252 19.34 -4.88 19.97
C PRO A 252 19.63 -3.43 19.61
N VAL A 253 18.97 -2.49 20.31
CA VAL A 253 19.21 -1.06 20.15
C VAL A 253 20.58 -0.79 20.73
N ARG A 254 21.61 -0.77 19.88
CA ARG A 254 22.91 -0.22 20.27
C ARG A 254 22.77 1.30 20.20
N GLY A 255 22.50 1.91 21.34
CA GLY A 255 22.47 3.37 21.45
C GLY A 255 23.78 3.97 20.94
N VAL A 256 23.69 5.14 20.30
CA VAL A 256 24.87 5.95 20.01
C VAL A 256 25.13 6.77 21.26
N ASP A 257 26.30 6.61 21.87
CA ASP A 257 26.68 7.39 23.04
C ASP A 257 26.77 8.88 22.66
N ALA A 258 26.18 9.73 23.49
CA ALA A 258 26.29 11.17 23.32
C ALA A 258 27.76 11.61 23.51
N GLN A 259 28.29 12.30 22.51
CA GLN A 259 29.65 12.84 22.48
C GLN A 259 29.68 14.36 22.68
N PHE A 260 28.53 15.02 22.51
CA PHE A 260 28.39 16.46 22.60
C PHE A 260 27.17 16.84 23.46
N PRO A 261 27.18 18.02 24.11
CA PRO A 261 25.99 18.55 24.76
C PRO A 261 24.99 19.08 23.72
N ASN A 262 23.74 19.27 24.15
CA ASN A 262 22.72 20.00 23.40
C ASN A 262 22.00 20.99 24.33
N ALA A 263 21.25 21.92 23.74
CA ALA A 263 20.49 22.94 24.45
C ALA A 263 18.96 22.78 24.32
N LEU A 264 18.47 21.64 23.83
CA LEU A 264 17.04 21.44 23.54
C LEU A 264 16.28 20.93 24.77
N ASP A 265 15.22 21.64 25.13
CA ASP A 265 14.21 21.24 26.12
C ASP A 265 12.89 20.77 25.47
N ARG A 266 12.71 21.03 24.17
CA ARG A 266 11.55 20.64 23.37
C ARG A 266 11.94 20.13 21.99
N LYS A 267 10.95 19.60 21.26
CA LYS A 267 11.09 19.28 19.83
C LYS A 267 11.41 20.53 19.01
N PHE A 268 12.35 20.39 18.09
CA PHE A 268 12.75 21.40 17.13
C PHE A 268 12.63 20.87 15.70
N HIS A 269 11.93 21.62 14.85
CA HIS A 269 11.64 21.26 13.47
C HIS A 269 12.47 22.11 12.50
N LEU A 270 13.37 21.46 11.76
CA LEU A 270 14.23 22.09 10.76
C LEU A 270 13.85 21.57 9.36
N VAL A 271 13.54 22.48 8.43
CA VAL A 271 13.30 22.13 7.02
C VAL A 271 14.43 22.70 6.17
N ILE A 272 15.03 21.87 5.30
CA ILE A 272 16.05 22.30 4.34
C ILE A 272 15.49 22.12 2.93
N ALA A 273 15.33 23.24 2.22
CA ALA A 273 14.68 23.32 0.93
C ALA A 273 15.66 23.76 -0.17
N GLY A 274 15.88 22.90 -1.17
CA GLY A 274 16.73 23.21 -2.31
C GLY A 274 16.38 22.40 -3.55
N SER A 275 17.33 22.31 -4.47
CA SER A 275 17.17 21.58 -5.74
C SER A 275 17.87 20.23 -5.70
N ALA A 276 17.36 19.29 -6.49
CA ALA A 276 18.03 18.02 -6.76
C ALA A 276 19.48 18.25 -7.25
N GLY A 277 20.40 17.40 -6.80
CA GLY A 277 21.83 17.52 -7.09
C GLY A 277 22.60 18.54 -6.24
N ALA A 278 21.93 19.33 -5.38
CA ALA A 278 22.60 20.29 -4.48
C ALA A 278 23.02 19.68 -3.12
N LYS A 279 23.00 18.35 -2.99
CA LYS A 279 23.31 17.59 -1.77
C LYS A 279 22.50 18.00 -0.51
N VAL A 280 21.25 18.44 -0.67
CA VAL A 280 20.34 18.79 0.45
C VAL A 280 20.19 17.63 1.44
N ARG A 281 19.83 16.44 0.95
CA ARG A 281 19.67 15.22 1.77
C ARG A 281 20.94 14.82 2.51
N SER A 282 22.10 15.07 1.93
CA SER A 282 23.39 14.81 2.58
C SER A 282 23.67 15.80 3.71
N ALA A 283 23.42 17.09 3.49
CA ALA A 283 23.52 18.09 4.56
C ALA A 283 22.55 17.78 5.70
N ALA A 284 21.30 17.40 5.37
CA ALA A 284 20.29 16.99 6.34
C ALA A 284 20.71 15.74 7.14
N LYS A 285 21.24 14.71 6.46
CA LYS A 285 21.77 13.51 7.11
C LYS A 285 22.90 13.84 8.10
N ALA A 286 23.83 14.71 7.69
CA ALA A 286 24.91 15.15 8.55
C ALA A 286 24.38 15.89 9.79
N ALA A 287 23.41 16.79 9.61
CA ALA A 287 22.76 17.50 10.71
C ALA A 287 21.96 16.56 11.65
N GLY A 288 21.19 15.63 11.10
CA GLY A 288 20.44 14.64 11.87
C GLY A 288 21.35 13.78 12.74
N TYR A 289 22.43 13.25 12.17
CA TYR A 289 23.40 12.44 12.92
C TYR A 289 24.22 13.27 13.92
N ALA A 290 24.44 14.56 13.65
CA ALA A 290 25.02 15.49 14.63
C ALA A 290 24.11 15.65 15.86
N GLY A 291 22.78 15.73 15.66
CA GLY A 291 21.80 15.72 16.74
C GLY A 291 21.88 14.43 17.57
N VAL A 292 22.00 13.27 16.93
CA VAL A 292 22.19 11.98 17.61
C VAL A 292 23.48 11.97 18.44
N LEU A 293 24.60 12.43 17.89
CA LEU A 293 25.87 12.58 18.63
C LEU A 293 25.77 13.59 19.78
N ALA A 294 24.82 14.53 19.72
CA ALA A 294 24.51 15.46 20.79
C ALA A 294 23.50 14.91 21.83
N GLY A 295 23.14 13.62 21.74
CA GLY A 295 22.22 12.95 22.66
C GLY A 295 20.73 13.16 22.35
N LEU A 296 20.38 13.66 21.16
CA LEU A 296 19.00 13.89 20.75
C LEU A 296 18.45 12.72 19.93
N TRP A 297 17.15 12.51 20.02
CA TRP A 297 16.41 11.77 19.00
C TRP A 297 16.35 12.63 17.75
N ALA A 298 16.71 12.04 16.59
CA ALA A 298 16.65 12.73 15.32
C ALA A 298 15.95 11.88 14.26
N THR A 299 15.06 12.49 13.47
CA THR A 299 14.46 11.86 12.29
C THR A 299 14.70 12.71 11.06
N GLN A 300 14.88 12.06 9.90
CA GLN A 300 14.93 12.70 8.60
C GLN A 300 13.84 12.11 7.70
N SER A 301 12.98 12.97 7.15
CA SER A 301 12.05 12.64 6.06
C SER A 301 12.43 13.45 4.83
N ASP A 302 12.38 12.85 3.65
CA ASP A 302 12.78 13.50 2.40
C ASP A 302 11.62 13.54 1.41
N ASP A 303 11.39 14.69 0.77
CA ASP A 303 10.49 14.84 -0.40
C ASP A 303 11.31 15.25 -1.62
N TYR A 304 11.24 14.40 -2.65
CA TYR A 304 11.89 14.60 -3.95
C TYR A 304 11.11 13.85 -5.04
N PRO A 305 11.11 14.35 -6.29
CA PRO A 305 10.46 13.67 -7.40
C PRO A 305 11.23 12.40 -7.80
N THR A 306 10.59 11.52 -8.57
CA THR A 306 11.23 10.33 -9.16
C THR A 306 12.32 10.67 -10.19
N THR A 307 12.41 11.94 -10.61
CA THR A 307 13.40 12.43 -11.56
C THR A 307 14.78 12.60 -10.92
N VAL A 308 15.82 12.08 -11.59
CA VAL A 308 17.20 12.17 -11.11
C VAL A 308 17.80 13.54 -11.46
N LYS A 309 18.34 14.25 -10.46
CA LYS A 309 19.05 15.56 -10.59
C LYS A 309 18.20 16.74 -11.11
N SER A 310 16.89 16.60 -11.25
CA SER A 310 15.97 17.69 -11.57
C SER A 310 14.82 17.77 -10.56
N GLY A 311 14.29 18.98 -10.35
CA GLY A 311 13.22 19.26 -9.40
C GLY A 311 13.71 19.58 -7.99
N HIS A 312 12.77 19.55 -7.04
CA HIS A 312 13.01 19.89 -5.64
C HIS A 312 13.76 18.79 -4.88
N SER A 313 14.39 19.18 -3.79
CA SER A 313 14.88 18.28 -2.75
C SER A 313 14.61 18.96 -1.42
N ILE A 314 13.64 18.44 -0.68
CA ILE A 314 13.30 18.90 0.67
C ILE A 314 13.72 17.82 1.66
N SER A 315 14.34 18.23 2.76
CA SER A 315 14.59 17.36 3.91
C SER A 315 14.01 18.00 5.16
N GLU A 316 13.12 17.27 5.82
CA GLU A 316 12.50 17.60 7.09
C GLU A 316 13.23 16.87 8.21
N ILE A 317 13.71 17.61 9.21
CA ILE A 317 14.47 17.09 10.34
C ILE A 317 13.77 17.47 11.62
N ILE A 318 13.57 16.48 12.50
CA ILE A 318 13.09 16.71 13.87
C ILE A 318 14.22 16.37 14.81
N PHE A 319 14.56 17.28 15.70
CA PHE A 319 15.41 17.04 16.86
C PHE A 319 14.57 17.05 18.13
N SER A 320 14.79 16.10 19.04
CA SER A 320 13.94 15.95 20.23
C SER A 320 14.73 15.38 21.42
N PRO A 321 14.53 15.89 22.65
CA PRO A 321 15.04 15.24 23.85
C PRO A 321 14.31 13.91 24.16
N GLU A 322 13.12 13.70 23.59
CA GLU A 322 12.28 12.51 23.75
C GLU A 322 12.06 11.73 22.45
N GLU A 323 11.61 10.48 22.55
CA GLU A 323 11.33 9.60 21.41
C GLU A 323 10.36 10.24 20.39
N ILE A 324 10.72 10.15 19.10
CA ILE A 324 9.94 10.69 17.99
C ILE A 324 9.06 9.57 17.41
N ARG A 325 7.73 9.70 17.57
CA ARG A 325 6.74 8.73 17.07
C ARG A 325 6.02 9.13 15.78
N TYR A 326 6.18 10.38 15.36
CA TYR A 326 5.61 10.95 14.14
C TYR A 326 6.62 11.90 13.52
N THR A 327 6.86 11.77 12.22
CA THR A 327 7.96 12.45 11.51
C THR A 327 7.53 13.62 10.64
N GLY A 328 6.23 13.92 10.54
CA GLY A 328 5.73 15.00 9.69
C GLY A 328 5.88 16.37 10.33
N ILE A 329 6.26 17.38 9.53
CA ILE A 329 6.41 18.77 9.98
C ILE A 329 5.38 19.66 9.28
N ALA A 330 4.31 20.04 10.00
CA ALA A 330 3.33 20.99 9.48
C ALA A 330 3.82 22.45 9.56
N LYS A 331 4.54 22.80 10.64
CA LYS A 331 5.13 24.12 10.89
C LYS A 331 6.58 23.93 11.34
N PRO A 332 7.57 24.51 10.64
CA PRO A 332 8.97 24.46 11.08
C PRO A 332 9.30 25.57 12.08
N ASP A 333 10.24 25.30 13.00
CA ASP A 333 10.88 26.30 13.85
C ASP A 333 11.97 27.06 13.07
N ALA A 334 12.65 26.35 12.14
CA ALA A 334 13.58 26.96 11.21
C ALA A 334 13.45 26.36 9.80
N LEU A 335 13.56 27.22 8.79
CA LEU A 335 13.54 26.82 7.39
C LEU A 335 14.78 27.38 6.68
N VAL A 336 15.57 26.50 6.07
CA VAL A 336 16.69 26.85 5.19
C VAL A 336 16.20 26.82 3.75
N LEU A 337 16.19 27.96 3.05
CA LEU A 337 15.77 28.07 1.65
C LEU A 337 16.95 28.38 0.72
N LEU A 338 17.16 27.56 -0.31
CA LEU A 338 18.36 27.61 -1.14
C LEU A 338 18.11 27.68 -2.66
N SER A 339 16.88 27.42 -3.10
CA SER A 339 16.55 27.43 -4.53
C SER A 339 15.08 27.70 -4.81
N GLU A 340 14.79 28.11 -6.05
CA GLU A 340 13.44 28.25 -6.58
C GLU A 340 12.64 26.94 -6.55
N ASP A 341 13.28 25.80 -6.85
CA ASP A 341 12.63 24.49 -6.77
C ASP A 341 12.18 24.18 -5.33
N GLY A 342 12.99 24.55 -4.34
CA GLY A 342 12.64 24.45 -2.93
C GLY A 342 11.47 25.36 -2.58
N LEU A 343 11.53 26.63 -3.00
CA LEU A 343 10.49 27.64 -2.73
C LEU A 343 9.11 27.19 -3.23
N LYS A 344 9.05 26.60 -4.43
CA LYS A 344 7.81 26.07 -5.03
C LYS A 344 7.14 24.99 -4.18
N LYS A 345 7.88 24.33 -3.28
CA LYS A 345 7.37 23.22 -2.45
C LYS A 345 7.09 23.61 -1.02
N VAL A 346 7.85 24.53 -0.45
CA VAL A 346 7.71 24.90 0.98
C VAL A 346 6.75 26.05 1.26
N GLY A 347 5.90 26.42 0.29
CA GLY A 347 4.92 27.49 0.46
C GLY A 347 3.93 27.24 1.62
N GLY A 348 3.59 25.98 1.90
CA GLY A 348 2.79 25.60 3.07
C GLY A 348 3.50 25.92 4.39
N HIS A 349 4.76 25.48 4.50
CA HIS A 349 5.60 25.75 5.68
C HIS A 349 5.80 27.25 5.91
N LEU A 350 6.15 28.01 4.87
CA LEU A 350 6.41 29.46 4.97
C LEU A 350 5.21 30.26 5.48
N ARG A 351 3.97 29.82 5.15
CA ARG A 351 2.72 30.43 5.65
C ARG A 351 2.40 30.05 7.09
N ALA A 352 2.84 28.88 7.53
CA ALA A 352 2.62 28.40 8.90
C ALA A 352 3.60 29.02 9.92
N MET A 353 4.74 29.52 9.45
CA MET A 353 5.74 30.17 10.31
C MET A 353 5.24 31.49 10.89
N THR A 354 5.78 31.83 12.04
CA THR A 354 5.46 32.97 12.93
C THR A 354 6.72 33.78 13.22
N PRO A 355 6.63 34.98 13.82
CA PRO A 355 7.80 35.82 14.13
C PRO A 355 8.86 35.19 15.05
N GLU A 356 8.52 34.13 15.79
CA GLU A 356 9.46 33.37 16.63
C GLU A 356 10.32 32.39 15.82
N ASP A 357 9.86 32.00 14.64
CA ASP A 357 10.54 31.06 13.75
C ASP A 357 11.54 31.79 12.85
N VAL A 358 12.48 31.05 12.26
CA VAL A 358 13.58 31.64 11.46
C VAL A 358 13.60 31.12 10.03
N LEU A 359 13.49 32.02 9.05
CA LEU A 359 13.81 31.75 7.66
C LEU A 359 15.29 32.10 7.40
N ILE A 360 16.09 31.08 7.14
CA ILE A 360 17.51 31.21 6.81
C ILE A 360 17.65 31.05 5.31
N THR A 361 18.14 32.08 4.62
CA THR A 361 18.18 32.07 3.17
C THR A 361 19.36 32.87 2.64
N THR A 362 19.48 32.98 1.32
CA THR A 362 20.53 33.76 0.63
C THR A 362 19.93 35.00 -0.06
N PRO A 363 20.74 36.00 -0.47
CA PRO A 363 20.22 37.28 -0.99
C PRO A 363 19.23 37.14 -2.14
N GLU A 364 19.35 36.09 -2.96
CA GLU A 364 18.45 35.81 -4.08
C GLU A 364 16.99 35.61 -3.64
N PHE A 365 16.76 35.21 -2.39
CA PHE A 365 15.43 34.89 -1.83
C PHE A 365 15.01 35.84 -0.69
N GLU A 366 15.68 36.98 -0.52
CA GLU A 366 15.32 37.98 0.49
C GLU A 366 13.87 38.48 0.32
N HIS A 367 13.39 38.50 -0.92
CA HIS A 367 12.05 38.93 -1.32
C HIS A 367 10.91 37.97 -0.90
N VAL A 368 11.21 36.75 -0.42
CA VAL A 368 10.19 35.73 -0.08
C VAL A 368 9.31 36.19 1.08
N ALA A 369 8.00 36.19 0.91
CA ALA A 369 7.06 36.60 1.97
C ALA A 369 6.90 35.53 3.06
N THR A 370 7.06 35.92 4.32
CA THR A 370 6.79 35.09 5.51
C THR A 370 6.70 35.99 6.75
N ALA A 371 6.03 35.53 7.80
CA ALA A 371 6.04 36.19 9.11
C ALA A 371 7.31 35.87 9.93
N ALA A 372 8.09 34.86 9.53
CA ALA A 372 9.32 34.45 10.19
C ALA A 372 10.40 35.53 10.17
N ARG A 373 11.25 35.53 11.19
CA ARG A 373 12.48 36.34 11.19
C ARG A 373 13.40 35.85 10.09
N LYS A 374 13.82 36.74 9.19
CA LYS A 374 14.75 36.40 8.10
C LYS A 374 16.19 36.57 8.53
N VAL A 375 17.03 35.61 8.18
CA VAL A 375 18.49 35.70 8.26
C VAL A 375 19.07 35.43 6.88
N ILE A 376 19.73 36.44 6.32
CA ILE A 376 20.28 36.40 4.97
C ILE A 376 21.78 36.08 5.07
N LEU A 377 22.14 34.85 4.73
CA LEU A 377 23.53 34.41 4.72
C LEU A 377 24.13 34.65 3.34
N ARG A 378 25.38 35.08 3.29
CA ARG A 378 26.12 35.33 2.04
C ARG A 378 27.23 34.28 1.87
N PRO A 379 26.97 33.13 1.22
CA PRO A 379 27.99 32.10 1.04
C PRO A 379 29.27 32.57 0.33
N ARG A 380 29.22 33.68 -0.42
CA ARG A 380 30.40 34.30 -1.05
C ARG A 380 31.43 34.85 -0.05
N ASP A 381 31.02 35.08 1.19
CA ASP A 381 31.90 35.60 2.26
C ASP A 381 32.71 34.46 2.92
N ALA A 382 32.47 33.21 2.52
CA ALA A 382 33.24 32.05 2.98
C ALA A 382 34.69 32.08 2.47
N SER A 383 35.62 31.61 3.30
CA SER A 383 37.04 31.43 2.94
C SER A 383 37.29 30.30 1.94
N VAL A 384 36.25 29.56 1.54
CA VAL A 384 36.32 28.44 0.60
C VAL A 384 35.39 28.66 -0.59
N ARG A 385 35.73 28.05 -1.74
CA ARG A 385 34.90 28.12 -2.94
C ARG A 385 33.57 27.41 -2.74
N ILE A 386 32.47 28.17 -2.87
CA ILE A 386 31.11 27.62 -2.82
C ILE A 386 30.66 27.17 -4.21
N THR A 387 30.19 25.93 -4.28
CA THR A 387 29.67 25.27 -5.47
C THR A 387 28.24 24.81 -5.21
N ARG A 388 27.53 24.38 -6.27
CA ARG A 388 26.19 23.81 -6.14
C ARG A 388 26.13 22.64 -5.15
N THR A 389 27.20 21.86 -5.02
CA THR A 389 27.22 20.64 -4.21
C THR A 389 27.57 20.87 -2.74
N ASN A 390 28.17 22.00 -2.37
CA ASN A 390 28.52 22.30 -0.98
C ASN A 390 27.72 23.46 -0.37
N ARG A 391 26.95 24.22 -1.19
CA ARG A 391 26.07 25.30 -0.73
C ARG A 391 25.09 24.86 0.36
N SER A 392 24.45 23.70 0.21
CA SER A 392 23.52 23.20 1.23
C SER A 392 24.21 22.91 2.56
N LEU A 393 25.43 22.36 2.52
CA LEU A 393 26.18 22.03 3.73
C LEU A 393 26.64 23.28 4.49
N ILE A 394 27.22 24.28 3.79
CA ILE A 394 27.70 25.49 4.47
C ILE A 394 26.55 26.29 5.09
N VAL A 395 25.42 26.42 4.38
CA VAL A 395 24.25 27.14 4.90
C VAL A 395 23.61 26.36 6.07
N THR A 396 23.56 25.03 5.99
CA THR A 396 23.09 24.21 7.12
C THR A 396 24.02 24.34 8.33
N ALA A 397 25.34 24.36 8.12
CA ALA A 397 26.30 24.55 9.20
C ALA A 397 26.14 25.93 9.86
N ALA A 398 26.01 27.00 9.07
CA ALA A 398 25.74 28.35 9.58
C ALA A 398 24.39 28.42 10.30
N ALA A 399 23.36 27.74 9.78
CA ALA A 399 22.06 27.64 10.45
C ALA A 399 22.17 26.97 11.81
N LEU A 400 22.90 25.85 11.94
CA LEU A 400 23.09 25.19 13.23
C LEU A 400 23.89 26.05 14.22
N ARG A 401 24.88 26.84 13.76
CA ARG A 401 25.57 27.84 14.60
C ARG A 401 24.60 28.89 15.13
N LEU A 402 23.80 29.46 14.24
CA LEU A 402 22.84 30.52 14.56
C LEU A 402 21.78 30.03 15.56
N LEU A 403 21.26 28.82 15.36
CA LEU A 403 20.19 28.24 16.17
C LEU A 403 20.70 27.73 17.52
N ASN A 404 22.00 27.48 17.65
CA ASN A 404 22.66 27.02 18.87
C ASN A 404 22.00 25.78 19.51
N LEU A 405 21.50 24.86 18.68
CA LEU A 405 20.84 23.62 19.12
C LEU A 405 21.83 22.66 19.80
N PHE A 406 23.02 22.57 19.22
CA PHE A 406 24.18 21.81 19.69
C PHE A 406 25.45 22.33 19.00
N PRO A 407 26.65 22.04 19.53
CA PRO A 407 27.90 22.53 18.96
C PRO A 407 28.12 22.04 17.52
N VAL A 408 28.65 22.90 16.64
CA VAL A 408 29.00 22.50 15.26
C VAL A 408 30.10 21.44 15.20
N ALA A 409 30.88 21.27 16.26
CA ALA A 409 31.79 20.14 16.40
C ALA A 409 31.07 18.78 16.25
N ALA A 410 29.78 18.68 16.66
CA ALA A 410 28.96 17.50 16.42
C ALA A 410 28.68 17.27 14.93
N LEU A 411 28.52 18.34 14.13
CA LEU A 411 28.37 18.26 12.68
C LEU A 411 29.66 17.82 12.00
N GLU A 412 30.80 18.34 12.44
CA GLU A 412 32.12 17.90 11.96
C GLU A 412 32.34 16.42 12.23
N GLU A 413 32.06 15.97 13.46
CA GLU A 413 32.20 14.57 13.85
C GLU A 413 31.21 13.66 13.11
N SER A 414 29.98 14.12 12.91
CA SER A 414 28.99 13.45 12.06
C SER A 414 29.51 13.22 10.64
N VAL A 415 30.17 14.22 10.04
CA VAL A 415 30.79 14.08 8.71
C VAL A 415 31.97 13.10 8.74
N ARG A 416 32.80 13.10 9.79
CA ARG A 416 33.90 12.14 9.94
C ARG A 416 33.38 10.70 10.01
N GLN A 417 32.34 10.45 10.81
CA GLN A 417 31.80 9.10 11.02
C GLN A 417 30.93 8.61 9.85
N THR A 418 30.07 9.46 9.29
CA THR A 418 29.05 9.02 8.32
C THR A 418 29.41 9.33 6.86
N MET A 419 30.40 10.19 6.64
CA MET A 419 30.81 10.67 5.31
C MET A 419 32.33 10.68 5.15
N ALA A 420 33.05 9.75 5.78
CA ALA A 420 34.52 9.69 5.83
C ALA A 420 35.20 9.96 4.46
N ARG A 421 34.67 9.37 3.38
CA ARG A 421 35.20 9.56 2.01
C ARG A 421 35.18 11.02 1.53
N PHE A 422 34.26 11.84 2.02
CA PHE A 422 34.07 13.24 1.66
C PHE A 422 34.48 14.20 2.78
N ALA A 423 35.01 13.71 3.90
CA ALA A 423 35.35 14.53 5.05
C ALA A 423 36.38 15.62 4.73
N ALA A 424 37.40 15.29 3.93
CA ALA A 424 38.42 16.25 3.49
C ALA A 424 37.84 17.43 2.67
N GLU A 425 36.76 17.19 1.91
CA GLU A 425 36.05 18.24 1.15
C GLU A 425 35.09 19.02 2.05
N ASN A 426 34.38 18.33 2.94
CA ASN A 426 33.25 18.88 3.69
C ASN A 426 33.67 19.62 4.98
N LEU A 427 34.73 19.19 5.67
CA LEU A 427 35.15 19.81 6.94
C LEU A 427 35.59 21.28 6.76
N PRO A 428 36.40 21.66 5.74
CA PRO A 428 36.71 23.08 5.50
C PRO A 428 35.47 23.92 5.21
N VAL A 429 34.47 23.34 4.52
CA VAL A 429 33.19 23.99 4.23
C VAL A 429 32.39 24.26 5.51
N ILE A 430 32.37 23.31 6.45
CA ILE A 430 31.71 23.49 7.75
C ILE A 430 32.45 24.54 8.59
N ALA A 431 33.78 24.53 8.60
CA ALA A 431 34.58 25.52 9.33
C ALA A 431 34.32 26.94 8.80
N ALA A 432 34.29 27.12 7.47
CA ALA A 432 34.04 28.41 6.82
C ALA A 432 32.64 29.00 7.05
N SER A 433 31.69 28.21 7.59
CA SER A 433 30.32 28.67 7.87
C SER A 433 30.24 29.77 8.94
N ALA A 434 31.25 29.92 9.80
CA ALA A 434 31.26 30.97 10.83
C ALA A 434 31.26 32.39 10.21
N ALA A 435 32.02 32.58 9.12
CA ALA A 435 32.13 33.86 8.42
C ALA A 435 30.78 34.35 7.85
N LEU A 436 29.83 33.44 7.57
CA LEU A 436 28.50 33.79 7.06
C LEU A 436 27.62 34.50 8.12
N LEU A 437 28.01 34.47 9.39
CA LEU A 437 27.26 35.07 10.50
C LEU A 437 27.87 36.39 10.99
N GLU A 438 29.07 36.76 10.51
CA GLU A 438 29.80 37.96 10.90
C GLU A 438 29.50 39.17 9.98
N SER A 439 28.78 38.92 8.87
CA SER A 439 28.42 39.87 7.80
C SER A 439 26.97 40.31 7.87
#